data_AF-A0A2M6GIA8-F1
#
_entry.id   AF-A0A2M6GIA8-F1
#
_cell.length_a   1.000
_cell.length_b   1.000
_cell.length_c   1.000
_cell.angle_alpha   90.00
_cell.angle_beta   90.00
_cell.angle_gamma   90.00
#
_symmetry.space_group_name_H-M   'P 1'
#
loop_
_entity.id
_entity.type
_entity.pdbx_description
1 polymer ?
#
loop_
_entity_poly.entity_id
_entity_poly.type
_entity_poly.pdbx_seq_one_letter_code
_entity_poly.pdbx_strand_id
1 'polypeptide(L)'
;GLDPGMVIVDHNNEETVQDVLDRGFWAAFTIYPHTKMGNERMTEIVRRYGHERIMINSAADWGISDPLAVPKTAQLMLERGIPEESVRMVSYQNALTAFGQSGQMQESDWLEANPVDQSLKFSGNSILRGGQTPRIETGENENDARIIR
;
A
#
# COMPACT_ATOMS: atom_id res chain seq x y z
N GLY A 1 14.26 3.07 -24.02
CA GLY A 1 13.29 3.64 -23.06
C GLY A 1 13.51 3.01 -21.70
N LEU A 2 12.70 3.36 -20.71
CA LEU A 2 12.65 2.62 -19.44
C LEU A 2 11.98 1.26 -19.64
N ASP A 3 12.37 0.27 -18.84
CA ASP A 3 11.64 -1.00 -18.76
C ASP A 3 10.21 -0.72 -18.26
N PRO A 4 9.15 -1.19 -18.94
CA PRO A 4 7.77 -1.07 -18.46
C PRO A 4 7.58 -1.56 -17.02
N GLY A 5 8.30 -2.59 -16.61
CA GLY A 5 8.24 -3.11 -15.25
C GLY A 5 8.74 -2.14 -14.17
N MET A 6 9.44 -1.07 -14.56
CA MET A 6 9.88 0.01 -13.66
C MET A 6 8.88 1.17 -13.59
N VAL A 7 7.78 1.12 -14.34
CA VAL A 7 6.83 2.22 -14.46
C VAL A 7 5.48 1.85 -13.84
N ILE A 8 5.04 2.69 -12.92
CA ILE A 8 3.70 2.63 -12.33
C ILE A 8 2.83 3.68 -13.00
N VAL A 9 1.73 3.24 -13.60
CA VAL A 9 0.68 4.13 -14.09
C VAL A 9 -0.41 4.12 -13.02
N ASP A 10 -0.64 5.26 -12.36
CA ASP A 10 -1.66 5.39 -11.32
C ASP A 10 -2.93 6.05 -11.84
N HIS A 11 -4.00 6.00 -11.05
CA HIS A 11 -5.34 6.49 -11.38
C HIS A 11 -6.02 5.75 -12.55
N ASN A 12 -5.78 4.44 -12.67
CA ASN A 12 -6.50 3.64 -13.64
C ASN A 12 -7.98 3.46 -13.29
N ASN A 13 -8.74 3.04 -14.30
CA ASN A 13 -10.12 2.60 -14.19
C ASN A 13 -10.38 1.41 -15.13
N GLU A 14 -11.65 1.03 -15.31
CA GLU A 14 -12.07 -0.09 -16.18
C GLU A 14 -11.68 0.09 -17.65
N GLU A 15 -11.53 1.32 -18.12
CA GLU A 15 -11.21 1.63 -19.51
C GLU A 15 -9.71 1.55 -19.79
N THR A 16 -8.87 1.79 -18.78
CA THR A 16 -7.41 1.91 -18.97
C THR A 16 -6.62 0.70 -18.46
N VAL A 17 -7.17 -0.08 -17.53
CA VAL A 17 -6.46 -1.20 -16.88
C VAL A 17 -5.84 -2.16 -17.89
N GLN A 18 -6.59 -2.54 -18.92
CA GLN A 18 -6.14 -3.53 -19.89
C GLN A 18 -4.93 -3.02 -20.69
N ASP A 19 -5.01 -1.81 -21.21
CA ASP A 19 -3.92 -1.19 -21.98
C ASP A 19 -2.63 -1.05 -21.16
N VAL A 20 -2.75 -0.80 -19.86
CA VAL A 20 -1.59 -0.68 -18.95
C VAL A 20 -0.94 -2.06 -18.72
N LEU A 21 -1.76 -3.07 -18.41
CA LEU A 21 -1.27 -4.43 -18.17
C LEU A 21 -0.68 -5.07 -19.43
N ASP A 22 -1.34 -4.93 -20.59
CA ASP A 22 -0.88 -5.48 -21.88
C ASP A 22 0.49 -4.92 -22.31
N ARG A 23 0.85 -3.74 -21.81
CA ARG A 23 2.15 -3.10 -22.06
C ARG A 23 3.22 -3.42 -21.02
N GLY A 24 2.89 -4.23 -20.01
CA GLY A 24 3.82 -4.69 -18.97
C GLY A 24 4.07 -3.68 -17.85
N PHE A 25 3.26 -2.62 -17.75
CA PHE A 25 3.34 -1.64 -16.66
C PHE A 25 2.68 -2.16 -15.38
N TRP A 26 2.93 -1.49 -14.25
CA TRP A 26 2.11 -1.65 -13.05
C TRP A 26 0.86 -0.77 -13.14
N ALA A 27 -0.31 -1.35 -12.88
CA ALA A 27 -1.58 -0.65 -12.83
C ALA A 27 -1.94 -0.33 -11.37
N ALA A 28 -1.76 0.93 -10.98
CA ALA A 28 -2.20 1.41 -9.68
C ALA A 28 -3.58 2.08 -9.76
N PHE A 29 -4.37 1.92 -8.70
CA PHE A 29 -5.72 2.42 -8.58
C PHE A 29 -5.89 3.19 -7.28
N THR A 30 -6.35 4.43 -7.44
CA THR A 30 -6.70 5.29 -6.31
C THR A 30 -8.15 5.06 -5.90
N ILE A 31 -8.34 4.54 -4.69
CA ILE A 31 -9.64 4.37 -4.06
C ILE A 31 -9.96 5.66 -3.31
N TYR A 32 -10.80 6.50 -3.93
CA TYR A 32 -11.09 7.84 -3.43
C TYR A 32 -12.55 8.21 -3.66
N PRO A 33 -13.27 8.61 -2.60
CA PRO A 33 -14.68 8.93 -2.68
C PRO A 33 -15.03 9.91 -3.82
N HIS A 34 -16.15 9.64 -4.49
CA HIS A 34 -16.81 10.50 -5.49
C HIS A 34 -16.08 10.75 -6.82
N THR A 35 -14.75 10.81 -6.86
CA THR A 35 -14.01 11.28 -8.04
C THR A 35 -13.14 10.23 -8.72
N LYS A 36 -12.84 9.11 -8.06
CA LYS A 36 -11.96 8.05 -8.60
C LYS A 36 -12.64 6.67 -8.51
N MET A 37 -11.86 5.63 -8.21
CA MET A 37 -12.37 4.28 -8.00
C MET A 37 -13.03 4.16 -6.63
N GLY A 38 -13.98 3.22 -6.52
CA GLY A 38 -14.57 2.80 -5.26
C GLY A 38 -14.32 1.31 -5.00
N ASN A 39 -14.49 0.88 -3.75
CA ASN A 39 -14.17 -0.48 -3.29
C ASN A 39 -14.84 -1.56 -4.17
N GLU A 40 -16.15 -1.42 -4.42
CA GLU A 40 -16.95 -2.32 -5.27
C GLU A 40 -16.36 -2.49 -6.67
N ARG A 41 -16.08 -1.37 -7.34
CA ARG A 41 -15.52 -1.35 -8.69
C ARG A 41 -14.14 -1.99 -8.72
N MET A 42 -13.31 -1.72 -7.70
CA MET A 42 -11.99 -2.33 -7.59
C MET A 42 -12.07 -3.85 -7.39
N THR A 43 -13.00 -4.34 -6.58
CA THR A 43 -13.22 -5.78 -6.41
C THR A 43 -13.54 -6.47 -7.74
N GLU A 44 -14.38 -5.85 -8.59
CA GLU A 44 -14.70 -6.38 -9.92
C GLU A 44 -13.51 -6.31 -10.89
N ILE A 45 -12.66 -5.28 -10.79
CA ILE A 45 -11.39 -5.22 -11.54
C ILE A 45 -10.50 -6.42 -11.19
N VAL A 46 -10.27 -6.68 -9.90
CA VAL A 46 -9.44 -7.82 -9.47
C VAL A 46 -10.08 -9.15 -9.88
N ARG A 47 -11.41 -9.27 -9.80
CA ARG A 47 -12.15 -10.45 -10.27
C ARG A 47 -11.87 -10.74 -11.74
N ARG A 48 -11.87 -9.70 -12.58
CA ARG A 48 -11.77 -9.82 -14.04
C ARG A 48 -10.33 -9.96 -14.53
N TYR A 49 -9.40 -9.19 -13.98
CA TYR A 49 -8.03 -9.07 -14.49
C TYR A 49 -7.01 -9.85 -13.65
N GLY A 50 -7.40 -10.39 -12.49
CA GLY A 50 -6.49 -11.03 -11.56
C GLY A 50 -5.74 -10.04 -10.69
N HIS A 51 -4.64 -10.46 -10.08
CA HIS A 51 -3.84 -9.65 -9.16
C HIS A 51 -2.47 -9.27 -9.71
N GLU A 52 -2.02 -9.86 -10.81
CA GLU A 52 -0.68 -9.61 -11.33
C GLU A 52 -0.55 -8.15 -11.77
N ARG A 53 0.46 -7.45 -11.23
CA ARG A 53 0.76 -6.05 -11.51
C ARG A 53 -0.33 -5.03 -11.18
N ILE A 54 -1.31 -5.39 -10.35
CA ILE A 54 -2.37 -4.50 -9.87
C ILE A 54 -2.13 -4.10 -8.41
N MET A 55 -2.22 -2.81 -8.08
CA MET A 55 -2.13 -2.35 -6.68
C MET A 55 -3.12 -1.21 -6.39
N ILE A 56 -3.46 -1.01 -5.11
CA ILE A 56 -4.42 0.02 -4.68
C ILE A 56 -3.82 0.98 -3.66
N ASN A 57 -4.31 2.22 -3.66
CA ASN A 57 -3.93 3.27 -2.70
C ASN A 57 -5.15 4.12 -2.29
N SER A 58 -5.05 4.85 -1.17
CA SER A 58 -6.19 5.59 -0.57
C SER A 58 -6.21 7.10 -0.85
N ALA A 59 -5.20 7.63 -1.56
CA ALA A 59 -4.96 9.07 -1.78
C ALA A 59 -5.33 9.96 -0.57
N ALA A 60 -4.41 10.07 0.40
CA ALA A 60 -4.56 10.96 1.55
C ALA A 60 -4.16 12.41 1.18
N ASP A 61 -4.97 13.06 0.36
CA ASP A 61 -4.72 14.41 -0.16
C ASP A 61 -5.75 15.46 0.30
N TRP A 62 -5.90 16.55 -0.45
CA TRP A 62 -6.59 17.78 -0.06
C TRP A 62 -8.13 17.67 0.03
N GLY A 63 -8.74 16.61 -0.51
CA GLY A 63 -10.19 16.41 -0.46
C GLY A 63 -10.62 15.38 0.59
N ILE A 64 -11.84 14.87 0.45
CA ILE A 64 -12.38 13.86 1.38
C ILE A 64 -11.75 12.50 1.05
N SER A 65 -10.63 12.21 1.71
CA SER A 65 -9.95 10.92 1.64
C SER A 65 -10.39 9.97 2.76
N ASP A 66 -10.32 8.66 2.49
CA ASP A 66 -10.50 7.61 3.51
C ASP A 66 -9.18 6.85 3.68
N PRO A 67 -8.39 7.11 4.74
CA PRO A 67 -7.11 6.43 4.93
C PRO A 67 -7.25 4.91 5.08
N LEU A 68 -8.45 4.42 5.38
CA LEU A 68 -8.75 2.99 5.49
C LEU A 68 -9.31 2.40 4.18
N ALA A 69 -9.26 3.11 3.05
CA ALA A 69 -9.82 2.62 1.79
C ALA A 69 -9.17 1.31 1.30
N VAL A 70 -7.86 1.16 1.49
CA VAL A 70 -7.12 -0.08 1.16
C VAL A 70 -7.63 -1.27 1.99
N PRO A 71 -7.60 -1.26 3.34
CA PRO A 71 -8.10 -2.39 4.13
C PRO A 71 -9.61 -2.62 3.96
N LYS A 72 -10.42 -1.58 3.75
CA LYS A 72 -11.86 -1.74 3.45
C LYS A 72 -12.09 -2.44 2.11
N THR A 73 -11.28 -2.13 1.09
CA THR A 73 -11.34 -2.81 -0.21
C THR A 73 -10.87 -4.26 -0.08
N ALA A 74 -9.79 -4.51 0.66
CA ALA A 74 -9.29 -5.86 0.95
C ALA A 74 -10.36 -6.73 1.63
N GLN A 75 -11.00 -6.19 2.68
CA GLN A 75 -12.10 -6.86 3.36
C GLN A 75 -13.25 -7.19 2.41
N LEU A 76 -13.68 -6.21 1.60
CA LEU A 76 -14.76 -6.44 0.63
C LEU A 76 -14.39 -7.52 -0.40
N MET A 77 -13.14 -7.53 -0.88
CA MET A 77 -12.65 -8.57 -1.79
C MET A 77 -12.76 -9.97 -1.17
N LEU A 78 -12.37 -10.13 0.09
CA LEU A 78 -12.51 -11.39 0.83
C LEU A 78 -13.98 -11.80 0.97
N GLU A 79 -14.85 -10.86 1.37
CA GLU A 79 -16.30 -11.08 1.47
C GLU A 79 -16.94 -11.50 0.13
N ARG A 80 -16.34 -11.09 -0.99
CA ARG A 80 -16.77 -11.44 -2.37
C ARG A 80 -16.09 -12.70 -2.92
N GLY A 81 -15.30 -13.40 -2.11
CA GLY A 81 -14.64 -14.65 -2.49
C GLY A 81 -13.49 -14.45 -3.47
N ILE A 82 -12.83 -13.30 -3.46
CA ILE A 82 -11.50 -13.15 -4.08
C ILE A 82 -10.50 -13.95 -3.23
N PRO A 83 -9.61 -14.76 -3.84
CA PRO A 83 -8.62 -15.52 -3.08
C PRO A 83 -7.74 -14.63 -2.21
N GLU A 84 -7.40 -15.10 -1.01
CA GLU A 84 -6.57 -14.36 -0.05
C GLU A 84 -5.23 -13.93 -0.65
N GLU A 85 -4.60 -14.79 -1.46
CA GLU A 85 -3.36 -14.44 -2.16
C GLU A 85 -3.55 -13.28 -3.13
N SER A 86 -4.65 -13.24 -3.88
CA SER A 86 -4.96 -12.11 -4.77
C SER A 86 -5.14 -10.82 -3.97
N VAL A 87 -5.81 -10.90 -2.82
CA VAL A 87 -6.00 -9.75 -1.92
C VAL A 87 -4.65 -9.25 -1.41
N ARG A 88 -3.81 -10.13 -0.86
CA ARG A 88 -2.45 -9.83 -0.37
C ARG A 88 -1.58 -9.22 -1.46
N MET A 89 -1.68 -9.73 -2.69
CA MET A 89 -0.93 -9.21 -3.82
C MET A 89 -1.34 -7.76 -4.15
N VAL A 90 -2.64 -7.49 -4.24
CA VAL A 90 -3.17 -6.17 -4.60
C VAL A 90 -3.02 -5.14 -3.48
N SER A 91 -3.17 -5.54 -2.22
CA SER A 91 -3.11 -4.64 -1.07
C SER A 91 -1.68 -4.37 -0.57
N TYR A 92 -0.72 -5.23 -0.90
CA TYR A 92 0.60 -5.19 -0.26
C TYR A 92 1.75 -5.61 -1.18
N GLN A 93 1.80 -6.88 -1.60
CA GLN A 93 3.02 -7.43 -2.22
C GLN A 93 3.39 -6.73 -3.53
N ASN A 94 2.42 -6.36 -4.36
CA ASN A 94 2.71 -5.68 -5.63
C ASN A 94 3.32 -4.30 -5.41
N ALA A 95 2.85 -3.55 -4.40
CA ALA A 95 3.45 -2.27 -4.04
C ALA A 95 4.90 -2.47 -3.55
N LEU A 96 5.12 -3.43 -2.65
CA LEU A 96 6.45 -3.78 -2.16
C LEU A 96 7.39 -4.17 -3.31
N THR A 97 6.94 -5.07 -4.20
CA THR A 97 7.73 -5.49 -5.37
C THR A 97 8.03 -4.32 -6.29
N ALA A 98 7.06 -3.45 -6.58
CA ALA A 98 7.25 -2.34 -7.50
C ALA A 98 8.19 -1.26 -6.95
N PHE A 99 7.95 -0.77 -5.72
CA PHE A 99 8.76 0.28 -5.08
C PHE A 99 10.11 -0.25 -4.58
N GLY A 100 10.17 -1.52 -4.19
CA GLY A 100 11.39 -2.20 -3.74
C GLY A 100 12.48 -2.33 -4.81
N GLN A 101 12.15 -2.18 -6.10
CA GLN A 101 13.13 -2.14 -7.20
C GLN A 101 14.19 -1.05 -7.01
N SER A 102 13.89 0.00 -6.24
CA SER A 102 14.84 1.07 -5.90
C SER A 102 15.90 0.67 -4.88
N GLY A 103 15.69 -0.42 -4.13
CA GLY A 103 16.50 -0.82 -2.98
C GLY A 103 16.34 0.08 -1.75
N GLN A 104 15.44 1.08 -1.77
CA GLN A 104 15.17 1.99 -0.65
C GLN A 104 14.03 1.51 0.26
N MET A 105 13.37 0.41 -0.11
CA MET A 105 12.24 -0.16 0.60
C MET A 105 12.38 -1.68 0.61
N GLN A 106 12.49 -2.26 1.80
CA GLN A 106 12.57 -3.71 2.01
C GLN A 106 11.55 -4.14 3.05
N GLU A 107 11.02 -5.36 2.92
CA GLU A 107 10.04 -5.87 3.87
C GLU A 107 10.59 -5.95 5.31
N SER A 108 11.88 -6.24 5.43
CA SER A 108 12.61 -6.26 6.69
C SER A 108 12.59 -4.93 7.42
N ASP A 109 12.39 -3.79 6.73
CA ASP A 109 12.40 -2.46 7.35
C ASP A 109 11.33 -2.32 8.45
N TRP A 110 10.22 -3.07 8.33
CA TRP A 110 9.19 -3.13 9.36
C TRP A 110 9.07 -4.49 10.03
N LEU A 111 9.45 -5.60 9.38
CA LEU A 111 9.42 -6.92 10.02
C LEU A 111 10.54 -7.12 11.05
N GLU A 112 11.67 -6.46 10.84
CA GLU A 112 12.85 -6.52 11.71
C GLU A 112 13.18 -5.11 12.25
N ALA A 113 12.15 -4.32 12.51
CA ALA A 113 12.30 -2.95 12.97
C ALA A 113 13.05 -2.90 14.32
N ASN A 114 14.03 -1.99 14.40
CA ASN A 114 14.74 -1.71 15.65
C ASN A 114 13.74 -1.27 16.75
N PRO A 115 14.08 -1.51 18.03
CA PRO A 115 13.28 -1.01 19.16
C PRO A 115 13.03 0.50 19.04
N VAL A 116 11.81 0.94 19.36
CA VAL A 116 11.41 2.34 19.24
C VAL A 116 12.17 3.20 20.26
N ASP A 117 12.91 4.19 19.76
CA ASP A 117 13.51 5.25 20.59
C ASP A 117 13.04 6.64 20.11
N GLN A 118 12.08 7.22 20.83
CA GLN A 118 11.52 8.54 20.54
C GLN A 118 12.42 9.71 20.98
N SER A 119 13.56 9.44 21.63
CA SER A 119 14.54 10.47 21.99
C SER A 119 15.43 10.86 20.79
N LEU A 120 15.52 9.97 19.78
CA LEU A 120 16.28 10.21 18.56
C LEU A 120 15.72 11.40 17.78
N LYS A 121 16.63 12.08 17.08
CA LYS A 121 16.32 13.22 16.20
C LYS A 121 16.63 12.86 14.76
N PHE A 122 15.74 13.24 13.85
CA PHE A 122 15.97 13.16 12.41
C PHE A 122 16.22 14.57 11.85
N SER A 123 17.44 14.83 11.38
CA SER A 123 17.85 16.16 10.90
C SER A 123 17.56 17.28 11.91
N GLY A 124 17.78 16.99 13.20
CA GLY A 124 17.53 17.91 14.31
C GLY A 124 16.06 17.98 14.79
N ASN A 125 15.12 17.40 14.05
CA ASN A 125 13.70 17.37 14.41
C ASN A 125 13.37 16.19 15.33
N SER A 126 12.45 16.40 16.28
CA SER A 126 11.92 15.35 17.17
C SER A 126 10.45 15.08 16.86
N ILE A 127 9.96 13.86 17.14
CA ILE A 127 8.54 13.50 17.10
C ILE A 127 7.77 13.99 18.34
N LEU A 128 8.46 14.25 19.45
CA LEU A 128 7.84 14.67 20.71
C LEU A 128 7.21 16.06 20.59
N ARG A 129 6.06 16.27 21.24
CA ARG A 129 5.35 17.56 21.31
C ARG A 129 5.04 17.89 22.77
N GLY A 130 5.08 19.18 23.13
CA GLY A 130 4.60 19.66 24.43
C GLY A 130 5.27 19.05 25.68
N GLY A 131 6.54 18.65 25.61
CA GLY A 131 7.27 18.10 26.76
C GLY A 131 6.97 16.64 27.08
N GLN A 132 6.44 15.87 26.13
CA GLN A 132 6.27 14.42 26.26
C GLN A 132 7.57 13.72 26.67
N THR A 133 7.47 12.79 27.63
CA THR A 133 8.56 11.85 27.95
C THR A 133 8.71 10.83 26.82
N PRO A 134 9.91 10.63 26.25
CA PRO A 134 10.10 9.67 25.16
C PRO A 134 9.83 8.23 25.59
N ARG A 135 9.15 7.46 24.73
CA ARG A 135 9.17 5.99 24.78
C ARG A 135 10.52 5.51 24.24
N ILE A 136 11.21 4.71 25.05
CA ILE A 136 12.47 4.05 24.69
C ILE A 136 12.30 2.56 24.99
N GLU A 137 12.36 1.73 23.97
CA GLU A 137 12.27 0.28 24.08
C GLU A 137 13.66 -0.34 24.22
N THR A 138 13.80 -1.29 25.14
CA THR A 138 15.05 -2.01 25.39
C THR A 138 14.82 -3.51 25.18
N GLY A 139 15.14 -4.04 24.00
CA GLY A 139 15.05 -5.49 23.69
C GLY A 139 14.31 -5.81 22.39
N GLU A 140 14.46 -7.05 21.91
CA GLU A 140 13.79 -7.57 20.71
C GLU A 140 12.27 -7.51 20.89
N ASN A 141 11.60 -6.77 20.00
CA ASN A 141 10.15 -6.68 20.00
C ASN A 141 9.56 -8.08 19.70
N GLU A 142 8.77 -8.62 20.63
CA GLU A 142 7.84 -9.71 20.31
C GLU A 142 6.97 -9.24 19.16
N ASN A 143 7.03 -9.96 18.03
CA ASN A 143 6.26 -9.74 16.80
C ASN A 143 4.90 -9.11 17.07
N ASP A 144 4.82 -7.77 17.03
CA ASP A 144 3.57 -7.06 17.17
C ASP A 144 2.84 -7.29 15.86
N ALA A 145 1.92 -8.26 15.86
CA ALA A 145 1.11 -8.71 14.73
C ALA A 145 0.12 -7.63 14.22
N ARG A 146 0.47 -6.35 14.38
CA ARG A 146 -0.30 -5.17 14.00
C ARG A 146 0.03 -4.66 12.60
N ILE A 147 1.01 -5.27 11.92
CA ILE A 147 1.19 -5.03 10.50
C ILE A 147 0.07 -5.77 9.80
N ILE A 148 -0.92 -5.00 9.35
CA ILE A 148 -2.05 -5.49 8.55
C ILE A 148 -1.44 -6.12 7.29
N ARG A 149 -1.50 -7.46 7.22
CA ARG A 149 -1.14 -8.26 6.05
C ARG A 149 -2.40 -8.60 5.27
#